data_AF-A0A1E7PXV9-F1
#
_entry.id   AF-A0A1E7PXV9-F1
#
_cell.length_a   1.000
_cell.length_b   1.000
_cell.length_c   1.000
_cell.angle_alpha   90.00
_cell.angle_beta   90.00
_cell.angle_gamma   90.00
#
_symmetry.space_group_name_H-M   'P 1'
#
loop_
_entity.id
_entity.type
_entity.pdbx_description
1 polymer ?
#
loop_
_entity_poly.entity_id
_entity_poly.type
_entity_poly.pdbx_seq_one_letter_code
_entity_poly.pdbx_strand_id
1 'polypeptide(L)'
;MTITSDQIVLAESEAMADTDDGGGRMSGRLVVSGQINNTFPDISRVDRVYGRVNLRKLYLFINAANQDTLLGAHTVLSQLPADPNVHALLFTTGSHTDRRTDAQDRIESYVVASSEAPFWIWGRQLEGQRAIQALAFPHNQRDPEPGQIFVLNSGNDNEYVRVTGVDIEDQVFVQDRGSSFHRYTLKAYTIELAQPLQAEITGSDPDPTGNRNPDTKILQTQVADAARYMGASPLALPAQSGDRTITVKSAYSPLVPSAQSENAITDRAAGAQAAIIRPTSAGTVTISNITGVTTDGNGAGIYYTGRAIVPGTLKITGSNGTYIDRGGRLEHVSGNTRLDEDESVVDYLNGEIRAVYTGGSVNYSTTLEFTPGTAVNQQTKQAKLEVNQQTRSLTWVYQTEPAAIAATLTVEYRAQGSWYLLREVGDGTLAGDGTGTLDFATGTASFTLAALPDAGTDIIIAWGEKQGSVIEAGATITDTPTIRFEVGELAA
;
A
#
# COMPACT_ATOMS: atom_id res chain seq x y z
N MET A 1 21.39 18.10 -53.41
CA MET A 1 20.16 18.91 -53.62
C MET A 1 19.41 18.98 -52.30
N THR A 2 18.75 20.08 -51.98
CA THR A 2 18.10 20.22 -50.66
C THR A 2 16.89 19.30 -50.56
N ILE A 3 16.79 18.52 -49.47
CA ILE A 3 15.57 17.79 -49.11
C ILE A 3 14.54 18.83 -48.67
N THR A 4 13.38 18.84 -49.32
CA THR A 4 12.28 19.77 -49.02
C THR A 4 11.25 19.15 -48.08
N SER A 5 10.45 19.96 -47.40
CA SER A 5 9.51 19.48 -46.37
C SER A 5 8.39 18.59 -46.91
N ASP A 6 8.04 18.74 -48.19
CA ASP A 6 7.10 17.89 -48.93
C ASP A 6 7.64 16.49 -49.21
N GLN A 7 8.96 16.30 -49.15
CA GLN A 7 9.60 14.99 -49.32
C GLN A 7 9.66 14.20 -48.01
N ILE A 8 9.36 14.82 -46.86
CA ILE A 8 9.28 14.15 -45.57
C ILE A 8 7.84 13.67 -45.38
N VAL A 9 7.62 12.37 -45.58
CA VAL A 9 6.28 11.76 -45.63
C VAL A 9 6.14 10.65 -44.59
N LEU A 10 4.90 10.28 -44.28
CA LEU A 10 4.61 9.10 -43.46
C LEU A 10 4.34 7.91 -44.38
N ALA A 11 4.95 6.77 -44.10
CA ALA A 11 4.71 5.50 -44.78
C ALA A 11 3.91 4.54 -43.89
N GLU A 12 3.08 3.73 -44.55
CA GLU A 12 2.29 2.68 -43.92
C GLU A 12 3.18 1.48 -43.52
N SER A 13 2.80 0.77 -42.46
CA SER A 13 3.38 -0.54 -42.14
C SER A 13 2.85 -1.64 -43.07
N GLU A 14 3.52 -2.79 -43.07
CA GLU A 14 3.17 -3.98 -43.85
C GLU A 14 1.69 -4.37 -43.68
N ALA A 15 1.19 -4.32 -42.44
CA ALA A 15 -0.21 -4.54 -42.12
C ALA A 15 -0.80 -3.36 -41.33
N MET A 16 -1.58 -2.51 -42.00
CA MET A 16 -2.36 -1.42 -41.38
C MET A 16 -3.69 -1.91 -40.77
N ALA A 17 -3.61 -2.98 -39.97
CA ALA A 17 -4.77 -3.67 -39.40
C ALA A 17 -4.77 -3.62 -37.87
N ASP A 18 -5.98 -3.62 -37.28
CA ASP A 18 -6.18 -3.62 -35.83
C ASP A 18 -6.31 -5.07 -35.31
N THR A 19 -5.40 -5.92 -35.76
CA THR A 19 -5.32 -7.35 -35.48
C THR A 19 -3.91 -7.66 -34.97
N ASP A 20 -3.69 -8.86 -34.44
CA ASP A 20 -2.40 -9.26 -33.84
C ASP A 20 -1.22 -9.13 -34.83
N ASP A 21 -1.47 -9.42 -36.12
CA ASP A 21 -0.50 -9.24 -37.20
C ASP A 21 -0.27 -7.78 -37.64
N GLY A 22 -0.98 -6.80 -37.07
CA GLY A 22 -0.84 -5.38 -37.41
C GLY A 22 0.57 -4.85 -37.13
N GLY A 23 1.09 -3.98 -37.99
CA GLY A 23 2.47 -3.49 -37.92
C GLY A 23 3.39 -4.22 -38.89
N GLY A 24 4.58 -4.64 -38.43
CA GLY A 24 5.57 -5.33 -39.27
C GLY A 24 6.61 -4.38 -39.87
N ARG A 25 7.07 -4.63 -41.11
CA ARG A 25 8.07 -3.80 -41.81
C ARG A 25 7.43 -2.57 -42.47
N MET A 26 8.26 -1.61 -42.89
CA MET A 26 7.79 -0.47 -43.70
C MET A 26 7.34 -0.94 -45.07
N SER A 27 6.15 -0.53 -45.50
CA SER A 27 5.65 -0.75 -46.85
C SER A 27 6.05 0.39 -47.79
N GLY A 28 5.94 0.17 -49.11
CA GLY A 28 6.12 1.25 -50.10
C GLY A 28 4.91 2.19 -50.23
N ARG A 29 3.85 1.99 -49.42
CA ARG A 29 2.63 2.80 -49.46
C ARG A 29 2.77 4.01 -48.55
N LEU A 30 2.40 5.17 -49.07
CA LEU A 30 2.50 6.44 -48.35
C LEU A 30 1.14 6.87 -47.81
N VAL A 31 1.14 7.41 -46.60
CA VAL A 31 -0.01 8.08 -46.02
C VAL A 31 -0.14 9.45 -46.68
N VAL A 32 -1.12 9.57 -47.57
CA VAL A 32 -1.48 10.81 -48.27
C VAL A 32 -2.00 11.85 -47.27
N SER A 33 -1.39 13.03 -47.29
CA SER A 33 -1.81 14.16 -46.46
C SER A 33 -3.21 14.66 -46.81
N GLY A 34 -4.02 14.96 -45.79
CA GLY A 34 -5.39 15.45 -45.94
C GLY A 34 -6.44 14.40 -46.33
N GLN A 35 -6.02 13.15 -46.60
CA GLN A 35 -6.96 12.07 -46.87
C GLN A 35 -7.56 11.55 -45.55
N ILE A 36 -8.89 11.58 -45.47
CA ILE A 36 -9.64 11.07 -44.33
C ILE A 36 -9.54 9.54 -44.30
N ASN A 37 -9.46 8.98 -43.09
CA ASN A 37 -9.43 7.54 -42.82
C ASN A 37 -8.27 6.75 -43.44
N ASN A 38 -7.15 7.43 -43.69
CA ASN A 38 -5.96 6.78 -44.26
C ASN A 38 -5.15 5.98 -43.22
N THR A 39 -5.15 6.44 -41.96
CA THR A 39 -4.41 5.78 -40.86
C THR A 39 -5.33 4.94 -39.99
N PHE A 40 -6.48 5.48 -39.60
CA PHE A 40 -7.50 4.82 -38.80
C PHE A 40 -8.84 4.84 -39.54
N PRO A 41 -9.64 3.76 -39.47
CA PRO A 41 -11.00 3.78 -39.98
C PRO A 41 -11.92 4.66 -39.12
N ASP A 42 -13.12 4.92 -39.62
CA ASP A 42 -14.17 5.59 -38.85
C ASP A 42 -14.49 4.82 -37.55
N ILE A 43 -14.76 5.58 -36.50
CA ILE A 43 -15.09 5.03 -35.17
C ILE A 43 -16.58 4.61 -35.18
N SER A 44 -16.85 3.34 -34.83
CA SER A 44 -18.22 2.85 -34.75
C SER A 44 -18.94 3.38 -33.50
N ARG A 45 -20.29 3.40 -33.53
CA ARG A 45 -21.07 3.78 -32.33
C ARG A 45 -20.85 2.83 -31.15
N VAL A 46 -20.57 1.56 -31.44
CA VAL A 46 -20.31 0.53 -30.43
C VAL A 46 -18.97 0.80 -29.76
N ASP A 47 -17.92 1.09 -30.52
CA ASP A 47 -16.59 1.46 -29.99
C ASP A 47 -16.67 2.72 -29.11
N ARG A 48 -17.60 3.64 -29.44
CA ARG A 48 -17.82 4.87 -28.67
C ARG A 48 -18.51 4.64 -27.32
N VAL A 49 -19.27 3.54 -27.18
CA VAL A 49 -19.97 3.18 -25.93
C VAL A 49 -19.10 2.29 -25.05
N TYR A 50 -18.49 1.25 -25.62
CA TYR A 50 -17.69 0.29 -24.86
C TYR A 50 -16.25 0.78 -24.62
N GLY A 51 -15.78 1.75 -25.40
CA GLY A 51 -14.37 2.11 -25.45
C GLY A 51 -13.57 1.08 -26.25
N ARG A 52 -12.61 1.54 -27.04
CA ARG A 52 -11.68 0.69 -27.78
C ARG A 52 -10.31 1.36 -27.87
N VAL A 53 -9.25 0.55 -27.88
CA VAL A 53 -7.88 0.99 -28.17
C VAL A 53 -7.44 0.48 -29.53
N ASN A 54 -7.11 1.41 -30.42
CA ASN A 54 -6.58 1.10 -31.75
C ASN A 54 -5.11 1.49 -31.80
N LEU A 55 -4.28 0.62 -32.37
CA LEU A 55 -2.84 0.83 -32.53
C LEU A 55 -2.49 0.77 -34.02
N ARG A 56 -1.66 1.71 -34.46
CA ARG A 56 -1.15 1.79 -35.83
C ARG A 56 0.33 2.15 -35.81
N LYS A 57 1.10 1.41 -36.58
CA LYS A 57 2.51 1.68 -36.79
C LYS A 57 2.72 2.44 -38.09
N LEU A 58 3.44 3.56 -37.99
CA LEU A 58 3.77 4.44 -39.09
C LEU A 58 5.27 4.68 -39.11
N TYR A 59 5.80 4.94 -40.31
CA TYR A 59 7.21 5.24 -40.50
C TYR A 59 7.40 6.64 -41.02
N LEU A 60 8.43 7.31 -40.53
CA LEU A 60 8.92 8.52 -41.17
C LEU A 60 9.81 8.11 -42.35
N PHE A 61 9.43 8.52 -43.56
CA PHE A 61 10.12 8.17 -44.79
C PHE A 61 10.49 9.44 -45.58
N ILE A 62 11.68 9.42 -46.18
CA ILE A 62 12.15 10.51 -47.03
C ILE A 62 11.95 10.06 -48.48
N ASN A 63 10.95 10.64 -49.13
CA ASN A 63 10.64 10.39 -50.53
C ASN A 63 11.40 11.37 -51.44
N ALA A 64 12.73 11.25 -51.46
CA ALA A 64 13.60 12.04 -52.32
C ALA A 64 14.38 11.13 -53.28
N ALA A 65 14.51 11.55 -54.54
CA ALA A 65 15.30 10.83 -55.55
C ALA A 65 16.82 11.17 -55.48
N ASN A 66 17.30 11.61 -54.32
CA ASN A 66 18.69 12.01 -54.09
C ASN A 66 19.32 11.19 -52.95
N GLN A 67 20.64 11.28 -52.81
CA GLN A 67 21.42 10.59 -51.76
C GLN A 67 21.86 11.56 -50.65
N ASP A 68 21.23 12.74 -50.57
CA ASP A 68 21.57 13.74 -49.57
C ASP A 68 21.16 13.25 -48.17
N THR A 69 22.00 13.50 -47.16
CA THR A 69 21.76 13.00 -45.80
C THR A 69 20.90 13.97 -45.00
N LEU A 70 19.76 13.51 -44.48
CA LEU A 70 18.98 14.26 -43.49
C LEU A 70 19.58 14.05 -42.09
N LEU A 71 19.97 15.15 -41.43
CA LEU A 71 20.61 15.10 -40.11
C LEU A 71 19.65 14.71 -38.98
N GLY A 72 18.35 14.89 -39.18
CA GLY A 72 17.34 14.48 -38.22
C GLY A 72 15.95 14.98 -38.59
N ALA A 73 14.95 14.25 -38.13
CA ALA A 73 13.56 14.65 -38.21
C ALA A 73 12.81 14.13 -36.98
N HIS A 74 11.72 14.80 -36.65
CA HIS A 74 10.87 14.48 -35.51
C HIS A 74 9.41 14.50 -35.95
N THR A 75 8.59 13.74 -35.24
CA THR A 75 7.13 13.71 -35.44
C THR A 75 6.48 14.30 -34.21
N VAL A 76 5.52 15.20 -34.43
CA VAL A 76 4.73 15.82 -33.36
C VAL A 76 3.26 15.65 -33.64
N LEU A 77 2.47 15.44 -32.59
CA LEU A 77 1.03 15.55 -32.64
C LEU A 77 0.67 17.02 -32.43
N SER A 78 0.28 17.73 -33.49
CA SER A 78 0.01 19.16 -33.42
C SER A 78 -1.41 19.49 -32.95
N GLN A 79 -2.37 18.62 -33.25
CA GLN A 79 -3.78 18.82 -32.96
C GLN A 79 -4.42 17.51 -32.48
N LEU A 80 -5.17 17.60 -31.38
CA LEU A 80 -5.97 16.49 -30.87
C LEU A 80 -7.25 16.31 -31.70
N PRO A 81 -7.87 15.11 -31.65
CA PRO A 81 -9.21 14.89 -32.18
C PRO A 81 -10.22 15.92 -31.64
N ALA A 82 -11.16 16.34 -32.50
CA ALA A 82 -12.18 17.32 -32.12
C ALA A 82 -13.22 16.75 -31.12
N ASP A 83 -13.35 15.42 -31.06
CA ASP A 83 -14.18 14.73 -30.08
C ASP A 83 -13.43 14.63 -28.74
N PRO A 84 -13.97 15.19 -27.63
CA PRO A 84 -13.32 15.15 -26.33
C PRO A 84 -13.12 13.74 -25.76
N ASN A 85 -13.86 12.73 -26.25
CA ASN A 85 -13.75 11.34 -25.81
C ASN A 85 -12.72 10.53 -26.60
N VAL A 86 -12.07 11.12 -27.61
CA VAL A 86 -11.07 10.45 -28.43
C VAL A 86 -9.71 11.04 -28.13
N HIS A 87 -8.82 10.19 -27.63
CA HIS A 87 -7.46 10.56 -27.27
C HIS A 87 -6.48 9.93 -28.27
N ALA A 88 -5.47 10.69 -28.65
CA ALA A 88 -4.41 10.25 -29.55
C ALA A 88 -3.05 10.50 -28.89
N LEU A 89 -2.23 9.45 -28.86
CA LEU A 89 -0.89 9.47 -28.26
C LEU A 89 0.09 8.79 -29.21
N LEU A 90 1.32 9.27 -29.21
CA LEU A 90 2.44 8.67 -29.92
C LEU A 90 3.37 8.00 -28.91
N PHE A 91 3.85 6.82 -29.23
CA PHE A 91 4.89 6.14 -28.45
C PHE A 91 5.78 5.34 -29.41
N THR A 92 6.91 4.88 -28.90
CA THR A 92 7.85 4.05 -29.64
C THR A 92 8.22 2.82 -28.84
N THR A 93 8.24 1.67 -29.51
CA THR A 93 8.78 0.42 -28.97
C THR A 93 10.31 0.36 -29.12
N GLY A 94 10.91 1.24 -29.93
CA GLY A 94 12.32 1.20 -30.31
C GLY A 94 12.65 0.15 -31.37
N SER A 95 11.67 -0.62 -31.82
CA SER A 95 11.84 -1.63 -32.87
C SER A 95 11.42 -1.09 -34.23
N HIS A 96 12.12 -1.50 -35.27
CA HIS A 96 11.73 -1.18 -36.64
C HIS A 96 10.70 -2.18 -37.20
N THR A 97 10.51 -3.35 -36.58
CA THR A 97 9.69 -4.44 -37.15
C THR A 97 8.68 -5.03 -36.17
N ASP A 98 8.46 -4.39 -35.02
CA ASP A 98 7.43 -4.75 -34.06
C ASP A 98 6.03 -4.82 -34.68
N ARG A 99 5.25 -5.75 -34.12
CA ARG A 99 3.84 -5.95 -34.40
C ARG A 99 2.98 -5.37 -33.27
N ARG A 100 1.67 -5.42 -33.45
CA ARG A 100 0.69 -4.92 -32.49
C ARG A 100 0.84 -5.59 -31.14
N THR A 101 1.05 -6.90 -31.11
CA THR A 101 1.25 -7.66 -29.86
C THR A 101 2.43 -7.12 -29.06
N ASP A 102 3.57 -6.90 -29.70
CA ASP A 102 4.76 -6.35 -29.03
C ASP A 102 4.50 -4.94 -28.48
N ALA A 103 3.73 -4.14 -29.22
CA ALA A 103 3.36 -2.79 -28.83
C ALA A 103 2.32 -2.77 -27.69
N GLN A 104 1.41 -3.74 -27.67
CA GLN A 104 0.46 -3.98 -26.59
C GLN A 104 1.18 -4.41 -25.33
N ASP A 105 2.07 -5.41 -25.41
CA ASP A 105 2.88 -5.87 -24.28
C ASP A 105 3.68 -4.71 -23.68
N ARG A 106 4.21 -3.82 -24.52
CA ARG A 106 4.93 -2.61 -24.09
C ARG A 106 4.05 -1.61 -23.33
N ILE A 107 2.79 -1.47 -23.75
CA ILE A 107 1.79 -0.61 -23.10
C ILE A 107 1.36 -1.23 -21.77
N GLU A 108 1.16 -2.54 -21.74
CA GLU A 108 0.72 -3.30 -20.56
C GLU A 108 1.84 -3.45 -19.52
N SER A 109 3.11 -3.51 -19.96
CA SER A 109 4.29 -3.53 -19.10
C SER A 109 4.59 -2.20 -18.39
N TYR A 110 3.62 -1.28 -18.28
CA TYR A 110 3.76 0.00 -17.58
C TYR A 110 4.05 -0.19 -16.08
N VAL A 111 3.69 -1.37 -15.59
CA VAL A 111 3.61 -1.71 -14.19
C VAL A 111 4.59 -2.87 -13.96
N VAL A 112 5.54 -2.69 -13.06
CA VAL A 112 6.55 -3.71 -12.72
C VAL A 112 6.33 -4.14 -11.28
N ALA A 113 6.57 -5.42 -11.00
CA ALA A 113 6.59 -5.93 -9.63
C ALA A 113 7.57 -5.13 -8.74
N SER A 114 7.10 -4.76 -7.56
CA SER A 114 7.84 -3.98 -6.56
C SER A 114 8.08 -4.85 -5.31
N SER A 115 7.66 -4.36 -4.14
CA SER A 115 7.63 -5.05 -2.86
C SER A 115 6.47 -6.04 -2.73
N GLU A 116 6.59 -6.98 -1.79
CA GLU A 116 5.50 -7.87 -1.40
C GLU A 116 4.38 -7.08 -0.71
N ALA A 117 3.13 -7.40 -1.04
CA ALA A 117 1.96 -6.82 -0.40
C ALA A 117 1.81 -7.37 1.04
N PRO A 118 1.20 -6.63 1.98
CA PRO A 118 1.07 -7.06 3.37
C PRO A 118 0.06 -8.20 3.60
N PHE A 119 -0.49 -8.79 2.52
CA PHE A 119 -1.48 -9.86 2.54
C PHE A 119 -1.11 -10.95 1.52
N TRP A 120 -1.58 -12.18 1.74
CA TRP A 120 -1.23 -13.35 0.94
C TRP A 120 -2.45 -14.09 0.42
N ILE A 121 -2.30 -14.84 -0.67
CA ILE A 121 -3.40 -15.64 -1.25
C ILE A 121 -3.80 -16.73 -0.27
N TRP A 122 -5.10 -16.90 -0.08
CA TRP A 122 -5.68 -17.95 0.74
C TRP A 122 -6.20 -19.09 -0.12
N GLY A 123 -5.73 -20.30 0.17
CA GLY A 123 -6.22 -21.52 -0.46
C GLY A 123 -5.95 -21.55 -1.97
N ARG A 124 -6.74 -22.36 -2.68
CA ARG A 124 -6.55 -22.63 -4.12
C ARG A 124 -7.49 -21.81 -4.98
N GLN A 125 -6.93 -20.98 -5.84
CA GLN A 125 -7.64 -20.12 -6.79
C GLN A 125 -7.50 -20.73 -8.19
N LEU A 126 -8.62 -20.98 -8.85
CA LEU A 126 -8.68 -21.70 -10.12
C LEU A 126 -8.57 -20.77 -11.32
N GLU A 127 -7.97 -21.26 -12.40
CA GLU A 127 -7.99 -20.61 -13.71
C GLU A 127 -9.45 -20.25 -14.09
N GLY A 128 -9.64 -19.04 -14.62
CA GLY A 128 -10.95 -18.52 -15.00
C GLY A 128 -11.71 -17.77 -13.89
N GLN A 129 -11.27 -17.84 -12.63
CA GLN A 129 -11.92 -17.12 -11.54
C GLN A 129 -11.72 -15.60 -11.68
N ARG A 130 -12.76 -14.83 -11.31
CA ARG A 130 -12.76 -13.36 -11.33
C ARG A 130 -12.69 -12.73 -9.94
N ALA A 131 -12.39 -13.53 -8.93
CA ALA A 131 -12.11 -13.05 -7.60
C ALA A 131 -11.08 -13.98 -6.95
N ILE A 132 -10.23 -13.42 -6.11
CA ILE A 132 -9.28 -14.18 -5.30
C ILE A 132 -9.58 -13.95 -3.82
N GLN A 133 -9.30 -14.97 -3.02
CA GLN A 133 -9.30 -14.83 -1.57
C GLN A 133 -7.89 -14.56 -1.05
N ALA A 134 -7.78 -13.61 -0.14
CA ALA A 134 -6.52 -13.28 0.51
C ALA A 134 -6.70 -13.10 2.02
N LEU A 135 -5.62 -13.28 2.76
CA LEU A 135 -5.58 -13.12 4.21
C LEU A 135 -4.53 -12.07 4.62
N ALA A 136 -4.84 -11.37 5.70
CA ALA A 136 -4.03 -10.33 6.31
C ALA A 136 -4.07 -10.43 7.83
N PHE A 137 -3.05 -9.86 8.47
CA PHE A 137 -3.14 -9.60 9.89
C PHE A 137 -4.15 -8.47 10.16
N PRO A 138 -4.94 -8.55 11.24
CA PRO A 138 -5.99 -7.57 11.54
C PRO A 138 -5.45 -6.18 11.93
N HIS A 139 -4.16 -6.05 12.21
CA HIS A 139 -3.53 -4.81 12.68
C HIS A 139 -2.46 -4.30 11.71
N ASN A 140 -2.39 -2.97 11.55
CA ASN A 140 -1.30 -2.25 10.88
C ASN A 140 -1.06 -2.60 9.39
N GLN A 141 -2.11 -2.91 8.64
CA GLN A 141 -2.00 -3.17 7.20
C GLN A 141 -2.97 -2.29 6.42
N ARG A 142 -2.52 -1.78 5.27
CA ARG A 142 -3.39 -1.06 4.35
C ARG A 142 -4.18 -2.06 3.51
N ASP A 143 -5.50 -1.90 3.54
CA ASP A 143 -6.41 -2.74 2.77
C ASP A 143 -6.23 -2.44 1.26
N PRO A 144 -6.40 -3.43 0.37
CA PRO A 144 -6.34 -3.21 -1.07
C PRO A 144 -7.50 -2.31 -1.52
N GLU A 145 -7.23 -1.43 -2.49
CA GLU A 145 -8.21 -0.48 -3.01
C GLU A 145 -8.63 -0.83 -4.45
N PRO A 146 -9.91 -0.63 -4.81
CA PRO A 146 -10.35 -0.71 -6.20
C PRO A 146 -9.49 0.16 -7.13
N GLY A 147 -9.11 -0.41 -8.28
CA GLY A 147 -8.27 0.25 -9.28
C GLY A 147 -6.78 -0.04 -9.16
N GLN A 148 -6.31 -0.59 -8.03
CA GLN A 148 -4.92 -1.04 -7.88
C GLN A 148 -4.62 -2.24 -8.78
N ILE A 149 -3.34 -2.37 -9.15
CA ILE A 149 -2.82 -3.51 -9.90
C ILE A 149 -1.86 -4.25 -8.98
N PHE A 150 -2.01 -5.56 -8.91
CA PHE A 150 -1.10 -6.46 -8.20
C PHE A 150 -0.48 -7.44 -9.19
N VAL A 151 0.69 -7.97 -8.86
CA VAL A 151 1.28 -9.12 -9.56
C VAL A 151 1.10 -10.33 -8.68
N LEU A 152 0.40 -11.34 -9.19
CA LEU A 152 0.37 -12.66 -8.58
C LEU A 152 1.60 -13.42 -9.09
N ASN A 153 2.53 -13.70 -8.20
CA ASN A 153 3.70 -14.51 -8.48
C ASN A 153 3.43 -15.94 -8.00
N SER A 154 3.58 -16.91 -8.89
CA SER A 154 3.49 -18.35 -8.60
C SER A 154 4.78 -19.02 -9.07
N GLY A 155 5.86 -18.81 -8.33
CA GLY A 155 7.20 -19.28 -8.66
C GLY A 155 7.78 -18.54 -9.86
N ASN A 156 7.72 -19.18 -11.04
CA ASN A 156 8.28 -18.63 -12.28
C ASN A 156 7.29 -17.77 -13.07
N ASP A 157 5.99 -17.89 -12.78
CA ASP A 157 4.94 -17.20 -13.52
C ASP A 157 4.49 -15.94 -12.78
N ASN A 158 4.37 -14.84 -13.53
CA ASN A 158 3.91 -13.55 -13.05
C ASN A 158 2.65 -13.15 -13.82
N GLU A 159 1.55 -12.98 -13.10
CA GLU A 159 0.28 -12.56 -13.67
C GLU A 159 -0.14 -11.19 -13.11
N TYR A 160 -0.39 -10.22 -13.99
CA TYR A 160 -0.85 -8.89 -13.59
C TYR A 160 -2.37 -8.89 -13.48
N VAL A 161 -2.88 -8.59 -12.29
CA VAL A 161 -4.32 -8.55 -12.01
C VAL A 161 -4.73 -7.18 -11.52
N ARG A 162 -5.81 -6.65 -12.11
CA ARG A 162 -6.39 -5.37 -11.70
C ARG A 162 -7.58 -5.59 -10.77
N VAL A 163 -7.56 -4.91 -9.63
CA VAL A 163 -8.63 -4.94 -8.63
C VAL A 163 -9.79 -4.05 -9.08
N THR A 164 -11.01 -4.56 -8.96
CA THR A 164 -12.26 -3.86 -9.26
C THR A 164 -13.12 -3.62 -8.03
N GLY A 165 -13.03 -4.49 -7.04
CA GLY A 165 -13.75 -4.45 -5.78
C GLY A 165 -13.00 -5.22 -4.70
N VAL A 166 -13.23 -4.88 -3.43
CA VAL A 166 -12.67 -5.57 -2.27
C VAL A 166 -13.72 -5.63 -1.18
N ASP A 167 -14.09 -6.85 -0.79
CA ASP A 167 -14.87 -7.11 0.42
C ASP A 167 -13.93 -7.55 1.55
N ILE A 168 -14.15 -7.02 2.76
CA ILE A 168 -13.29 -7.23 3.93
C ILE A 168 -14.13 -7.82 5.06
N GLU A 169 -13.67 -8.94 5.64
CA GLU A 169 -14.29 -9.59 6.78
C GLU A 169 -13.25 -10.03 7.81
N ASP A 170 -13.48 -9.81 9.11
CA ASP A 170 -12.65 -10.38 10.17
C ASP A 170 -13.11 -11.81 10.47
N GLN A 171 -12.26 -12.80 10.17
CA GLN A 171 -12.58 -14.22 10.34
C GLN A 171 -11.70 -14.88 11.41
N VAL A 172 -12.34 -15.69 12.27
CA VAL A 172 -11.66 -16.45 13.33
C VAL A 172 -11.28 -17.84 12.81
N PHE A 173 -9.99 -18.16 12.86
CA PHE A 173 -9.41 -19.43 12.47
C PHE A 173 -9.01 -20.27 13.68
N VAL A 174 -8.81 -21.57 13.46
CA VAL A 174 -8.41 -22.55 14.48
C VAL A 174 -7.21 -23.36 14.00
N GLN A 175 -6.09 -23.31 14.72
CA GLN A 175 -4.90 -24.14 14.47
C GLN A 175 -4.78 -25.28 15.50
N ASP A 176 -4.52 -26.50 15.06
CA ASP A 176 -4.25 -27.62 15.96
C ASP A 176 -2.78 -27.60 16.43
N ARG A 177 -2.54 -27.50 17.75
CA ARG A 177 -1.21 -27.63 18.37
C ARG A 177 -1.10 -28.90 19.22
N GLY A 178 -1.75 -29.98 18.78
CA GLY A 178 -1.64 -31.34 19.31
C GLY A 178 -2.42 -31.59 20.61
N SER A 179 -2.31 -30.70 21.61
CA SER A 179 -3.02 -30.81 22.90
C SER A 179 -4.11 -29.75 23.11
N SER A 180 -4.22 -28.76 22.23
CA SER A 180 -5.24 -27.69 22.31
C SER A 180 -5.46 -26.98 20.96
N PHE A 181 -6.62 -26.31 20.80
CA PHE A 181 -7.05 -25.65 19.57
C PHE A 181 -6.87 -24.11 19.59
N HIS A 182 -5.83 -23.68 18.87
CA HIS A 182 -5.43 -22.38 18.29
C HIS A 182 -6.45 -21.33 17.82
N ARG A 183 -7.24 -20.58 18.60
CA ARG A 183 -8.11 -19.51 18.03
C ARG A 183 -7.34 -18.21 17.78
N TYR A 184 -7.32 -17.74 16.53
CA TYR A 184 -6.75 -16.44 16.14
C TYR A 184 -7.61 -15.79 15.05
N THR A 185 -7.53 -14.47 14.92
CA THR A 185 -8.32 -13.70 13.94
C THR A 185 -7.43 -13.19 12.83
N LEU A 186 -7.87 -13.34 11.58
CA LEU A 186 -7.26 -12.73 10.41
C LEU A 186 -8.32 -11.93 9.65
N LYS A 187 -7.87 -10.89 8.93
CA LYS A 187 -8.69 -10.23 7.92
C LYS A 187 -8.72 -11.10 6.68
N ALA A 188 -9.92 -11.48 6.24
CA ALA A 188 -10.19 -12.14 4.97
C ALA A 188 -10.65 -11.11 3.95
N TYR A 189 -10.00 -11.13 2.78
CA TYR A 189 -10.37 -10.32 1.63
C TYR A 189 -10.97 -11.20 0.55
N THR A 190 -12.07 -10.72 -0.06
CA THR A 190 -12.50 -11.18 -1.38
C THR A 190 -12.20 -10.06 -2.37
N ILE A 191 -11.17 -10.25 -3.19
CA ILE A 191 -10.66 -9.24 -4.13
C ILE A 191 -11.21 -9.58 -5.51
N GLU A 192 -12.08 -8.73 -6.06
CA GLU A 192 -12.64 -8.89 -7.39
C GLU A 192 -11.67 -8.39 -8.47
N LEU A 193 -11.49 -9.18 -9.52
CA LEU A 193 -10.54 -8.95 -10.60
C LEU A 193 -11.23 -8.53 -11.90
N ALA A 194 -10.62 -7.61 -12.63
CA ALA A 194 -11.10 -7.16 -13.95
C ALA A 194 -11.00 -8.27 -15.01
N GLN A 195 -9.86 -8.96 -15.01
CA GLN A 195 -9.60 -10.12 -15.88
C GLN A 195 -9.77 -11.42 -15.06
N PRO A 196 -10.23 -12.51 -15.70
CA PRO A 196 -10.18 -13.83 -15.08
C PRO A 196 -8.72 -14.29 -14.94
N LEU A 197 -8.42 -15.10 -13.91
CA LEU A 197 -7.12 -15.72 -13.72
C LEU A 197 -6.71 -16.56 -14.93
N GLN A 198 -5.47 -16.41 -15.40
CA GLN A 198 -4.90 -17.16 -16.52
C GLN A 198 -4.31 -18.50 -16.10
N ALA A 199 -3.95 -18.65 -14.82
CA ALA A 199 -3.44 -19.89 -14.28
C ALA A 199 -4.05 -20.19 -12.91
N GLU A 200 -3.99 -21.47 -12.53
CA GLU A 200 -4.31 -21.89 -11.17
C GLU A 200 -3.19 -21.47 -10.21
N ILE A 201 -3.56 -20.83 -9.10
CA ILE A 201 -2.62 -20.34 -8.09
C ILE A 201 -3.01 -20.90 -6.73
N THR A 202 -2.06 -21.50 -6.03
CA THR A 202 -2.27 -22.08 -4.70
C THR A 202 -1.56 -21.24 -3.65
N GLY A 203 -2.34 -20.53 -2.85
CA GLY A 203 -1.84 -19.76 -1.71
C GLY A 203 -1.54 -20.60 -0.47
N SER A 204 -1.34 -19.92 0.65
CA SER A 204 -1.15 -20.55 1.95
C SER A 204 -2.48 -20.79 2.65
N ASP A 205 -2.52 -21.83 3.49
CA ASP A 205 -3.56 -21.96 4.49
C ASP A 205 -3.44 -20.85 5.55
N PRO A 206 -4.52 -20.55 6.30
CA PRO A 206 -4.48 -19.58 7.39
C PRO A 206 -3.47 -20.05 8.44
N ASP A 207 -2.51 -19.21 8.79
CA ASP A 207 -1.51 -19.48 9.82
C ASP A 207 -1.24 -18.20 10.62
N PRO A 208 -1.06 -18.29 11.95
CA PRO A 208 -0.76 -17.12 12.79
C PRO A 208 0.59 -16.47 12.46
N THR A 209 1.51 -17.16 11.76
CA THR A 209 2.81 -16.62 11.33
C THR A 209 2.77 -16.03 9.92
N GLY A 210 1.62 -16.06 9.23
CA GLY A 210 1.42 -15.46 7.92
C GLY A 210 1.55 -16.46 6.77
N ASN A 211 2.07 -15.99 5.63
CA ASN A 211 2.21 -16.81 4.43
C ASN A 211 3.23 -17.95 4.64
N ARG A 212 2.77 -19.21 4.57
CA ARG A 212 3.63 -20.41 4.67
C ARG A 212 4.07 -20.94 3.31
N ASN A 213 3.56 -20.37 2.20
CA ASN A 213 3.94 -20.76 0.86
C ASN A 213 4.91 -19.72 0.26
N PRO A 214 6.24 -19.98 0.26
CA PRO A 214 7.21 -19.03 -0.27
C PRO A 214 7.14 -18.86 -1.79
N ASP A 215 6.55 -19.84 -2.49
CA ASP A 215 6.46 -19.86 -3.96
C ASP A 215 5.28 -19.01 -4.47
N THR A 216 4.38 -18.56 -3.59
CA THR A 216 3.21 -17.78 -3.99
C THR A 216 3.14 -16.47 -3.24
N LYS A 217 3.20 -15.36 -3.99
CA LYS A 217 3.27 -14.01 -3.44
C LYS A 217 2.36 -13.06 -4.20
N ILE A 218 1.80 -12.10 -3.48
CA ILE A 218 1.16 -10.94 -4.08
C ILE A 218 2.18 -9.81 -4.01
N LEU A 219 2.60 -9.31 -5.16
CA LEU A 219 3.52 -8.20 -5.25
C LEU A 219 2.73 -6.94 -5.55
N GLN A 220 3.03 -5.89 -4.79
CA GLN A 220 2.64 -4.54 -5.17
C GLN A 220 3.32 -4.19 -6.48
N THR A 221 2.68 -3.30 -7.21
CA THR A 221 3.26 -2.81 -8.44
C THR A 221 3.74 -1.39 -8.33
N GLN A 222 4.85 -1.10 -8.99
CA GLN A 222 5.32 0.24 -9.22
C GLN A 222 5.27 0.56 -10.71
N VAL A 223 4.92 1.80 -11.03
CA VAL A 223 5.08 2.37 -12.36
C VAL A 223 6.57 2.43 -12.67
N ALA A 224 6.99 1.66 -13.67
CA ALA A 224 8.29 1.86 -14.28
C ALA A 224 8.16 2.96 -15.34
N ASP A 225 9.20 3.78 -15.50
CA ASP A 225 9.33 4.72 -16.64
C ASP A 225 9.66 3.93 -17.92
N ALA A 226 8.78 2.99 -18.27
CA ALA A 226 9.00 2.05 -19.34
C ALA A 226 8.71 2.72 -20.69
N ALA A 227 7.68 3.56 -20.81
CA ALA A 227 7.28 4.15 -22.07
C ALA A 227 7.01 5.65 -21.96
N ARG A 228 7.68 6.43 -22.79
CA ARG A 228 7.41 7.87 -22.95
C ARG A 228 6.30 8.05 -23.98
N TYR A 229 5.14 8.48 -23.51
CA TYR A 229 4.04 8.89 -24.37
C TYR A 229 4.17 10.36 -24.73
N MET A 230 4.01 10.66 -26.02
CA MET A 230 4.00 12.01 -26.54
C MET A 230 2.58 12.35 -26.99
N GLY A 231 2.06 13.48 -26.53
CA GLY A 231 0.73 13.95 -26.88
C GLY A 231 0.69 15.47 -27.02
N ALA A 232 -0.52 16.01 -27.14
CA ALA A 232 -0.77 17.44 -27.12
C ALA A 232 -1.81 17.76 -26.06
N SER A 233 -1.76 18.97 -25.49
CA SER A 233 -2.82 19.52 -24.64
C SER A 233 -3.08 20.97 -25.04
N PRO A 234 -4.35 21.43 -25.06
CA PRO A 234 -4.62 22.84 -25.21
C PRO A 234 -4.06 23.63 -24.03
N LEU A 235 -3.74 24.89 -24.29
CA LEU A 235 -3.37 25.86 -23.25
C LEU A 235 -4.60 26.19 -22.39
N ALA A 236 -4.43 26.19 -21.07
CA ALA A 236 -5.48 26.62 -20.14
C ALA A 236 -5.59 28.15 -20.08
N LEU A 237 -4.46 28.83 -20.25
CA LEU A 237 -4.34 30.28 -20.30
C LEU A 237 -3.63 30.69 -21.59
N PRO A 238 -4.04 31.79 -22.26
CA PRO A 238 -3.31 32.30 -23.41
C PRO A 238 -1.85 32.60 -23.04
N ALA A 239 -0.90 32.00 -23.76
CA ALA A 239 0.53 32.25 -23.58
C ALA A 239 1.01 33.33 -24.55
N GLN A 240 1.91 34.20 -24.11
CA GLN A 240 2.54 35.23 -24.93
C GLN A 240 4.02 34.91 -25.21
N SER A 241 4.54 35.50 -26.29
CA SER A 241 5.97 35.37 -26.61
C SER A 241 6.81 36.02 -25.51
N GLY A 242 7.67 35.23 -24.85
CA GLY A 242 8.50 35.66 -23.72
C GLY A 242 8.11 35.05 -22.38
N ASP A 243 6.95 34.38 -22.28
CA ASP A 243 6.54 33.67 -21.07
C ASP A 243 7.49 32.50 -20.77
N ARG A 244 7.95 32.44 -19.51
CA ARG A 244 8.87 31.37 -19.04
C ARG A 244 8.15 30.14 -18.52
N THR A 245 6.85 30.26 -18.28
CA THR A 245 5.98 29.17 -17.82
C THR A 245 4.68 29.23 -18.60
N ILE A 246 4.20 28.07 -19.05
CA ILE A 246 2.93 27.94 -19.76
C ILE A 246 2.03 26.99 -18.98
N THR A 247 0.75 27.35 -18.85
CA THR A 247 -0.23 26.52 -18.15
C THR A 247 -1.09 25.78 -19.18
N VAL A 248 -1.03 24.46 -19.15
CA VAL A 248 -1.82 23.57 -20.02
C VAL A 248 -3.04 23.05 -19.26
N LYS A 249 -4.10 22.65 -19.99
CA LYS A 249 -5.34 22.14 -19.39
C LYS A 249 -5.12 20.84 -18.60
N SER A 250 -4.28 19.95 -19.12
CA SER A 250 -3.88 18.72 -18.43
C SER A 250 -2.54 18.24 -18.99
N ALA A 251 -1.66 17.75 -18.12
CA ALA A 251 -0.47 17.00 -18.54
C ALA A 251 -0.77 15.50 -18.80
N TYR A 252 -1.95 15.04 -18.39
CA TYR A 252 -2.37 13.65 -18.46
C TYR A 252 -3.40 13.44 -19.57
N SER A 253 -3.26 12.31 -20.28
CA SER A 253 -4.24 11.80 -21.24
C SER A 253 -4.46 10.31 -20.96
N PRO A 254 -5.70 9.81 -20.98
CA PRO A 254 -5.96 8.38 -20.80
C PRO A 254 -5.39 7.60 -21.98
N LEU A 255 -4.74 6.48 -21.66
CA LEU A 255 -4.20 5.53 -22.65
C LEU A 255 -5.21 4.44 -23.00
N VAL A 256 -6.00 4.02 -22.01
CA VAL A 256 -7.08 3.05 -22.14
C VAL A 256 -8.39 3.72 -21.71
N PRO A 257 -9.53 3.42 -22.38
CA PRO A 257 -10.84 3.81 -21.89
C PRO A 257 -11.11 3.09 -20.57
N SER A 258 -10.94 3.80 -19.46
CA SER A 258 -11.30 3.29 -18.13
C SER A 258 -12.54 4.00 -17.63
N ALA A 259 -13.50 3.25 -17.10
CA ALA A 259 -14.53 3.84 -16.26
C ALA A 259 -13.85 4.48 -15.04
N GLN A 260 -13.94 5.79 -14.91
CA GLN A 260 -13.56 6.49 -13.69
C GLN A 260 -14.69 6.26 -12.70
N SER A 261 -14.48 5.41 -11.70
CA SER A 261 -15.39 5.32 -10.56
C SER A 261 -15.04 6.43 -9.58
N GLU A 262 -15.95 7.39 -9.42
CA GLU A 262 -15.86 8.37 -8.35
C GLU A 262 -16.32 7.71 -7.04
N ASN A 263 -15.37 7.41 -6.16
CA ASN A 263 -15.70 7.03 -4.79
C ASN A 263 -15.79 8.30 -3.96
N ALA A 264 -17.03 8.74 -3.70
CA ALA A 264 -17.28 9.81 -2.75
C ALA A 264 -16.98 9.30 -1.34
N ILE A 265 -15.93 9.84 -0.73
CA ILE A 265 -15.65 9.63 0.69
C ILE A 265 -16.46 10.67 1.47
N THR A 266 -17.67 10.29 1.88
CA THR A 266 -18.56 11.13 2.70
C THR A 266 -18.31 10.87 4.18
N ASP A 267 -18.22 11.92 4.99
CA ASP A 267 -18.15 11.84 6.46
C ASP A 267 -17.01 10.98 7.05
N ARG A 268 -15.87 10.87 6.35
CA ARG A 268 -14.67 10.28 6.96
C ARG A 268 -14.14 11.24 8.03
N ALA A 269 -14.15 10.79 9.28
CA ALA A 269 -13.58 11.55 10.39
C ALA A 269 -12.10 11.87 10.09
N ALA A 270 -11.72 13.13 10.22
CA ALA A 270 -10.34 13.56 10.05
C ALA A 270 -9.48 13.06 11.24
N GLY A 271 -8.52 12.20 10.96
CA GLY A 271 -7.58 11.63 11.93
C GLY A 271 -7.73 10.12 12.07
N ALA A 272 -6.61 9.40 12.02
CA ALA A 272 -6.56 8.02 12.49
C ALA A 272 -7.01 8.01 13.96
N GLN A 273 -8.17 7.41 14.24
CA GLN A 273 -8.64 7.14 15.59
C GLN A 273 -7.82 5.98 16.20
N ALA A 274 -6.50 6.10 16.21
CA ALA A 274 -5.72 5.27 17.12
C ALA A 274 -6.15 5.68 18.53
N ALA A 275 -6.64 4.74 19.32
CA ALA A 275 -6.96 5.00 20.73
C ALA A 275 -5.67 5.47 21.42
N ILE A 276 -5.61 6.77 21.76
CA ILE A 276 -4.43 7.35 22.39
C ILE A 276 -4.46 6.95 23.85
N ILE A 277 -3.53 6.08 24.25
CA ILE A 277 -3.41 5.62 25.64
C ILE A 277 -2.55 6.62 26.42
N ARG A 278 -3.12 7.22 27.46
CA ARG A 278 -2.46 8.20 28.33
C ARG A 278 -2.19 7.63 29.72
N PRO A 279 -1.03 7.94 30.33
CA PRO A 279 -0.74 7.53 31.70
C PRO A 279 -1.77 8.12 32.68
N THR A 280 -2.28 7.26 33.55
CA THR A 280 -3.16 7.64 34.67
C THR A 280 -2.38 7.85 35.97
N SER A 281 -1.09 7.46 36.01
CA SER A 281 -0.15 7.72 37.11
C SER A 281 1.25 8.02 36.59
N ALA A 282 2.03 8.77 37.36
CA ALA A 282 3.46 9.01 37.10
C ALA A 282 4.36 7.85 37.55
N GLY A 283 3.86 6.98 38.44
CA GLY A 283 4.55 5.78 38.89
C GLY A 283 4.11 4.53 38.14
N THR A 284 4.95 3.50 38.20
CA THR A 284 4.62 2.15 37.71
C THR A 284 3.76 1.39 38.73
N VAL A 285 2.90 0.51 38.23
CA VAL A 285 2.16 -0.47 39.00
C VAL A 285 2.88 -1.81 38.88
N THR A 286 3.14 -2.44 40.02
CA THR A 286 3.72 -3.79 40.08
C THR A 286 2.66 -4.78 40.53
N ILE A 287 2.43 -5.82 39.72
CA ILE A 287 1.60 -6.97 40.05
C ILE A 287 2.55 -8.15 40.26
N SER A 288 2.77 -8.53 41.52
CA SER A 288 3.69 -9.61 41.89
C SER A 288 2.96 -10.93 42.08
N ASN A 289 3.70 -12.04 41.90
CA ASN A 289 3.25 -13.39 42.20
C ASN A 289 2.01 -13.83 41.42
N ILE A 290 1.88 -13.39 40.16
CA ILE A 290 0.79 -13.87 39.30
C ILE A 290 0.96 -15.38 39.13
N THR A 291 0.04 -16.14 39.73
CA THR A 291 0.07 -17.62 39.80
C THR A 291 -1.15 -18.25 39.13
N GLY A 292 -2.09 -17.43 38.65
CA GLY A 292 -3.23 -17.84 37.84
C GLY A 292 -3.10 -17.22 36.45
N VAL A 293 -2.41 -17.93 35.56
CA VAL A 293 -2.40 -17.58 34.15
C VAL A 293 -3.59 -18.28 33.51
N THR A 294 -4.52 -17.52 32.96
CA THR A 294 -5.49 -18.09 32.03
C THR A 294 -4.68 -18.59 30.84
N THR A 295 -4.52 -19.90 30.76
CA THR A 295 -4.02 -20.50 29.52
C THR A 295 -5.18 -20.46 28.54
N ASP A 296 -4.98 -19.80 27.42
CA ASP A 296 -5.94 -19.94 26.33
C ASP A 296 -5.93 -21.41 25.86
N GLY A 297 -6.90 -21.76 25.01
CA GLY A 297 -6.93 -23.07 24.37
C GLY A 297 -5.76 -23.32 23.41
N ASN A 298 -4.64 -22.60 23.54
CA ASN A 298 -3.54 -22.49 22.60
C ASN A 298 -2.17 -22.62 23.29
N GLY A 299 -2.16 -22.73 24.62
CA GLY A 299 -0.95 -22.85 25.43
C GLY A 299 -0.21 -21.52 25.64
N ALA A 300 -0.77 -20.39 25.21
CA ALA A 300 -0.25 -19.07 25.58
C ALA A 300 -0.70 -18.71 26.99
N GLY A 301 0.19 -18.08 27.74
CA GLY A 301 -0.16 -17.47 29.00
C GLY A 301 -0.81 -16.12 28.78
N ILE A 302 -2.10 -16.00 29.09
CA ILE A 302 -2.79 -14.71 29.08
C ILE A 302 -2.69 -14.08 30.47
N TYR A 303 -2.08 -12.91 30.51
CA TYR A 303 -2.03 -12.06 31.69
C TYR A 303 -2.91 -10.83 31.49
N TYR A 304 -3.70 -10.53 32.51
CA TYR A 304 -4.51 -9.32 32.56
C TYR A 304 -3.94 -8.37 33.61
N THR A 305 -3.58 -7.17 33.19
CA THR A 305 -3.19 -6.09 34.10
C THR A 305 -4.41 -5.40 34.74
N GLY A 306 -5.61 -5.64 34.18
CA GLY A 306 -6.88 -5.05 34.61
C GLY A 306 -7.03 -3.56 34.27
N ARG A 307 -6.05 -2.98 33.57
CA ARG A 307 -6.00 -1.58 33.13
C ARG A 307 -5.21 -1.51 31.82
N ALA A 308 -5.51 -0.51 30.98
CA ALA A 308 -4.69 -0.26 29.80
C ALA A 308 -3.22 -0.06 30.21
N ILE A 309 -2.30 -0.40 29.31
CA ILE A 309 -0.86 -0.31 29.50
C ILE A 309 -0.35 0.83 28.63
N VAL A 310 0.43 1.75 29.19
CA VAL A 310 1.10 2.77 28.36
C VAL A 310 2.16 2.06 27.49
N PRO A 311 2.14 2.23 26.16
CA PRO A 311 3.09 1.57 25.26
C PRO A 311 4.55 1.81 25.64
N GLY A 312 5.38 0.77 25.56
CA GLY A 312 6.80 0.79 25.88
C GLY A 312 7.13 0.77 27.38
N THR A 313 6.14 0.70 28.27
CA THR A 313 6.38 0.74 29.74
C THR A 313 6.31 -0.62 30.41
N LEU A 314 5.85 -1.66 29.70
CA LEU A 314 5.67 -2.98 30.27
C LEU A 314 7.01 -3.70 30.43
N LYS A 315 7.20 -4.29 31.60
CA LYS A 315 8.29 -5.19 31.94
C LYS A 315 7.73 -6.43 32.63
N ILE A 316 8.16 -7.58 32.16
CA ILE A 316 7.76 -8.90 32.67
C ILE A 316 8.98 -9.55 33.29
N THR A 317 8.89 -9.95 34.55
CA THR A 317 9.96 -10.68 35.26
C THR A 317 9.41 -12.00 35.76
N GLY A 318 9.86 -13.10 35.16
CA GLY A 318 9.52 -14.46 35.59
C GLY A 318 10.70 -15.16 36.25
N SER A 319 10.49 -16.38 36.75
CA SER A 319 11.54 -17.20 37.38
C SER A 319 12.74 -17.50 36.48
N ASN A 320 12.56 -17.45 35.15
CA ASN A 320 13.58 -17.82 34.17
C ASN A 320 14.12 -16.65 33.35
N GLY A 321 13.48 -15.48 33.33
CA GLY A 321 13.96 -14.37 32.53
C GLY A 321 13.14 -13.08 32.67
N THR A 322 13.73 -11.98 32.18
CA THR A 322 13.12 -10.64 32.15
C THR A 322 12.90 -10.22 30.70
N TYR A 323 11.72 -9.68 30.41
CA TYR A 323 11.30 -9.19 29.11
C TYR A 323 10.83 -7.74 29.22
N ILE A 324 11.09 -6.94 28.18
CA ILE A 324 10.61 -5.56 28.06
C ILE A 324 9.75 -5.42 26.81
N ASP A 325 8.80 -4.52 26.85
CA ASP A 325 7.94 -4.20 25.73
C ASP A 325 8.62 -3.26 24.72
N ARG A 326 8.56 -3.64 23.45
CA ARG A 326 9.06 -2.93 22.27
C ARG A 326 7.96 -2.90 21.22
N GLY A 327 7.07 -1.94 21.33
CA GLY A 327 6.05 -1.71 20.31
C GLY A 327 5.06 -2.86 20.12
N GLY A 328 4.68 -3.51 21.23
CA GLY A 328 3.72 -4.61 21.24
C GLY A 328 4.38 -5.99 21.18
N ARG A 329 5.70 -6.02 20.93
CA ARG A 329 6.56 -7.21 21.01
C ARG A 329 7.25 -7.26 22.37
N LEU A 330 7.48 -8.45 22.90
CA LEU A 330 8.28 -8.67 24.11
C LEU A 330 9.71 -9.07 23.74
N GLU A 331 10.70 -8.25 24.14
CA GLU A 331 12.12 -8.48 23.92
C GLU A 331 12.80 -9.03 25.19
N HIS A 332 13.56 -10.12 25.08
CA HIS A 332 14.30 -10.69 26.20
C HIS A 332 15.51 -9.82 26.58
N VAL A 333 15.64 -9.52 27.86
CA VAL A 333 16.74 -8.71 28.40
C VAL A 333 17.76 -9.54 29.17
N SER A 334 17.31 -10.49 29.98
CA SER A 334 18.20 -11.27 30.85
C SER A 334 17.58 -12.57 31.34
N GLY A 335 18.43 -13.56 31.62
CA GLY A 335 18.02 -14.91 32.03
C GLY A 335 17.99 -15.90 30.85
N ASN A 336 17.23 -16.97 31.03
CA ASN A 336 16.90 -17.94 29.99
C ASN A 336 15.60 -17.52 29.28
N THR A 337 15.67 -17.38 27.96
CA THR A 337 14.47 -17.13 27.18
C THR A 337 13.68 -18.42 26.95
N ARG A 338 12.39 -18.38 27.26
CA ARG A 338 11.40 -19.39 26.86
C ARG A 338 10.20 -18.78 26.15
N LEU A 339 10.13 -17.45 26.08
CA LEU A 339 9.05 -16.73 25.47
C LEU A 339 9.37 -16.60 23.98
N ASP A 340 8.41 -16.95 23.14
CA ASP A 340 8.49 -16.70 21.72
C ASP A 340 8.26 -15.20 21.50
N GLU A 341 9.35 -14.49 21.21
CA GLU A 341 9.34 -13.05 21.07
C GLU A 341 8.60 -12.60 19.81
N ASP A 342 8.46 -13.46 18.79
CA ASP A 342 7.80 -13.10 17.54
C ASP A 342 6.27 -13.34 17.62
N GLU A 343 5.83 -14.36 18.37
CA GLU A 343 4.40 -14.67 18.54
C GLU A 343 3.74 -13.96 19.74
N SER A 344 4.52 -13.45 20.70
CA SER A 344 3.97 -12.82 21.90
C SER A 344 3.58 -11.37 21.65
N VAL A 345 2.34 -11.02 21.99
CA VAL A 345 1.74 -9.71 21.69
C VAL A 345 1.17 -9.04 22.93
N VAL A 346 1.22 -7.71 22.95
CA VAL A 346 0.65 -6.87 24.00
C VAL A 346 -0.50 -6.05 23.43
N ASP A 347 -1.71 -6.27 23.94
CA ASP A 347 -2.85 -5.38 23.73
C ASP A 347 -2.83 -4.31 24.81
N TYR A 348 -2.35 -3.13 24.43
CA TYR A 348 -2.26 -1.99 25.32
C TYR A 348 -3.61 -1.47 25.80
N LEU A 349 -4.66 -1.55 24.97
CA LEU A 349 -5.95 -0.96 25.30
C LEU A 349 -6.67 -1.81 26.36
N ASN A 350 -6.70 -3.11 26.14
CA ASN A 350 -7.35 -4.05 27.05
C ASN A 350 -6.45 -4.44 28.23
N GLY A 351 -5.14 -4.12 28.16
CA GLY A 351 -4.18 -4.54 29.16
C GLY A 351 -4.00 -6.06 29.17
N GLU A 352 -4.11 -6.67 28.00
CA GLU A 352 -3.94 -8.11 27.80
C GLU A 352 -2.53 -8.36 27.27
N ILE A 353 -1.82 -9.27 27.91
CA ILE A 353 -0.50 -9.73 27.46
C ILE A 353 -0.66 -11.19 27.11
N ARG A 354 -0.43 -11.49 25.84
CA ARG A 354 -0.45 -12.85 25.32
C ARG A 354 0.97 -13.33 25.14
N ALA A 355 1.46 -14.09 26.11
CA ALA A 355 2.82 -14.63 26.10
C ALA A 355 2.82 -16.08 25.63
N VAL A 356 3.48 -16.36 24.50
CA VAL A 356 3.65 -17.72 23.99
C VAL A 356 4.98 -18.28 24.50
N TYR A 357 4.97 -19.51 25.04
CA TYR A 357 6.18 -20.13 25.58
C TYR A 357 6.60 -21.36 24.77
N THR A 358 7.89 -21.46 24.44
CA THR A 358 8.50 -22.66 23.88
C THR A 358 8.39 -23.83 24.87
N GLY A 359 7.59 -24.83 24.49
CA GLY A 359 7.29 -26.00 25.32
C GLY A 359 6.02 -25.89 26.18
N GLY A 360 5.19 -24.87 25.96
CA GLY A 360 3.89 -24.67 26.63
C GLY A 360 3.98 -23.78 27.88
N SER A 361 2.88 -23.09 28.20
CA SER A 361 2.76 -22.28 29.42
C SER A 361 2.85 -23.14 30.68
N VAL A 362 3.71 -22.72 31.60
CA VAL A 362 3.95 -23.37 32.90
C VAL A 362 3.71 -22.33 33.99
N ASN A 363 3.02 -22.72 35.06
CA ASN A 363 2.67 -21.82 36.18
C ASN A 363 3.93 -21.42 36.96
N TYR A 364 4.64 -20.42 36.47
CA TYR A 364 5.72 -19.76 37.20
C TYR A 364 5.24 -18.43 37.76
N SER A 365 5.69 -18.09 38.97
CA SER A 365 5.44 -16.78 39.55
C SER A 365 6.00 -15.71 38.62
N THR A 366 5.12 -14.89 38.09
CA THR A 366 5.50 -13.78 37.20
C THR A 366 5.14 -12.46 37.87
N THR A 367 6.03 -11.49 37.71
CA THR A 367 5.84 -10.11 38.14
C THR A 367 5.71 -9.22 36.91
N LEU A 368 4.63 -8.45 36.84
CA LEU A 368 4.41 -7.44 35.80
C LEU A 368 4.64 -6.06 36.39
N GLU A 369 5.40 -5.22 35.70
CA GLU A 369 5.60 -3.82 36.02
C GLU A 369 5.24 -2.98 34.80
N PHE A 370 4.34 -1.99 34.95
CA PHE A 370 3.90 -1.15 33.82
C PHE A 370 3.35 0.19 34.31
N THR A 371 3.27 1.20 33.44
CA THR A 371 2.54 2.44 33.74
C THR A 371 1.07 2.26 33.34
N PRO A 372 0.09 2.39 34.26
CA PRO A 372 -1.31 2.22 33.92
C PRO A 372 -1.80 3.37 33.05
N GLY A 373 -2.49 3.05 31.97
CA GLY A 373 -3.04 3.98 31.01
C GLY A 373 -4.58 4.02 31.00
N THR A 374 -5.11 4.98 30.26
CA THR A 374 -6.51 5.04 29.84
C THR A 374 -6.56 5.53 28.39
N ALA A 375 -7.46 4.98 27.59
CA ALA A 375 -7.74 5.52 26.26
C ALA A 375 -8.43 6.88 26.40
N VAL A 376 -7.93 7.87 25.67
CA VAL A 376 -8.53 9.19 25.59
C VAL A 376 -8.84 9.48 24.13
N ASN A 377 -10.10 9.82 23.86
CA ASN A 377 -10.52 10.32 22.57
C ASN A 377 -10.02 11.77 22.44
N GLN A 378 -8.90 11.95 21.74
CA GLN A 378 -8.34 13.26 21.43
C GLN A 378 -8.30 13.46 19.92
N GLN A 379 -8.45 14.70 19.49
CA GLN A 379 -8.23 15.08 18.09
C GLN A 379 -6.76 14.92 17.73
N THR A 380 -6.48 14.06 16.75
CA THR A 380 -5.14 13.86 16.19
C THR A 380 -4.63 15.17 15.58
N LYS A 381 -3.41 15.57 15.92
CA LYS A 381 -2.74 16.70 15.26
C LYS A 381 -2.30 16.27 13.87
N GLN A 382 -2.35 17.19 12.93
CA GLN A 382 -1.93 16.94 11.57
C GLN A 382 -1.05 18.06 11.05
N ALA A 383 -0.09 17.69 10.24
CA ALA A 383 0.72 18.59 9.46
C ALA A 383 0.88 18.03 8.06
N LYS A 384 1.33 18.90 7.15
CA LYS A 384 1.64 18.50 5.79
C LYS A 384 2.98 19.04 5.35
N LEU A 385 3.68 18.26 4.52
CA LEU A 385 4.88 18.67 3.83
C LEU A 385 4.62 18.63 2.33
N GLU A 386 4.75 19.78 1.68
CA GLU A 386 4.47 19.90 0.25
C GLU A 386 5.59 19.28 -0.59
N VAL A 387 5.20 18.41 -1.52
CA VAL A 387 6.09 17.78 -2.49
C VAL A 387 6.00 18.54 -3.80
N ASN A 388 7.02 19.35 -4.11
CA ASN A 388 7.15 20.03 -5.41
C ASN A 388 8.43 19.57 -6.12
N GLN A 389 8.66 20.04 -7.34
CA GLN A 389 9.80 19.59 -8.16
C GLN A 389 11.17 19.87 -7.52
N GLN A 390 11.26 20.80 -6.56
CA GLN A 390 12.50 21.14 -5.86
C GLN A 390 12.64 20.41 -4.52
N THR A 391 11.53 20.07 -3.85
CA THR A 391 11.51 19.41 -2.53
C THR A 391 11.33 17.90 -2.61
N ARG A 392 11.02 17.34 -3.79
CA ARG A 392 10.84 15.91 -4.01
C ARG A 392 12.10 15.12 -3.62
N SER A 393 12.02 14.39 -2.51
CA SER A 393 13.09 13.59 -1.92
C SER A 393 12.53 12.29 -1.34
N LEU A 394 13.40 11.30 -1.11
CA LEU A 394 13.06 10.08 -0.37
C LEU A 394 13.16 10.27 1.14
N THR A 395 14.06 11.13 1.61
CA THR A 395 14.27 11.36 3.05
C THR A 395 13.67 12.70 3.47
N TRP A 396 12.94 12.67 4.57
CA TRP A 396 12.24 13.80 5.14
C TRP A 396 12.44 13.84 6.65
N VAL A 397 12.38 15.05 7.19
CA VAL A 397 12.44 15.32 8.63
C VAL A 397 11.32 16.26 8.99
N TYR A 398 10.62 15.96 10.08
CA TYR A 398 9.57 16.81 10.63
C TYR A 398 9.63 16.82 12.15
N GLN A 399 9.44 17.99 12.75
CA GLN A 399 9.31 18.11 14.20
C GLN A 399 7.83 18.24 14.56
N THR A 400 7.30 17.26 15.27
CA THR A 400 5.93 17.28 15.78
C THR A 400 5.84 18.27 16.93
N GLU A 401 4.92 19.23 16.83
CA GLU A 401 4.66 20.21 17.89
C GLU A 401 3.16 20.21 18.25
N PRO A 402 2.79 19.79 19.48
CA PRO A 402 3.65 19.26 20.54
C PRO A 402 4.26 17.88 20.21
N ALA A 403 5.30 17.49 20.95
CA ALA A 403 6.00 16.22 20.74
C ALA A 403 5.03 15.03 20.74
N ALA A 404 5.16 14.19 19.71
CA ALA A 404 4.37 12.99 19.55
C ALA A 404 4.62 11.98 20.68
N ILE A 405 3.57 11.22 21.01
CA ILE A 405 3.66 10.12 21.97
C ILE A 405 3.72 8.77 21.26
N ALA A 406 4.25 7.77 21.97
CA ALA A 406 4.42 6.41 21.47
C ALA A 406 3.11 5.81 20.90
N ALA A 407 3.28 5.06 19.81
CA ALA A 407 2.28 4.37 19.00
C ALA A 407 1.23 5.27 18.31
N THR A 408 1.51 6.58 18.13
CA THR A 408 0.53 7.53 17.54
C THR A 408 0.93 8.19 16.23
N LEU A 409 2.23 8.22 15.89
CA LEU A 409 2.69 8.90 14.68
C LEU A 409 2.39 8.06 13.43
N THR A 410 1.74 8.66 12.44
CA THR A 410 1.56 8.11 11.08
C THR A 410 2.04 9.11 10.04
N VAL A 411 2.64 8.60 8.96
CA VAL A 411 3.07 9.36 7.79
C VAL A 411 2.46 8.74 6.55
N GLU A 412 1.61 9.48 5.87
CA GLU A 412 0.95 9.07 4.63
C GLU A 412 1.48 9.91 3.46
N TYR A 413 1.77 9.27 2.33
CA TYR A 413 2.23 9.99 1.14
C TYR A 413 1.72 9.31 -0.12
N ARG A 414 1.74 10.05 -1.24
CA ARG A 414 1.38 9.51 -2.55
C ARG A 414 2.61 9.30 -3.40
N ALA A 415 2.74 8.11 -3.99
CA ALA A 415 3.73 7.84 -5.02
C ALA A 415 3.06 7.03 -6.14
N GLN A 416 3.34 7.42 -7.38
CA GLN A 416 2.86 6.76 -8.59
C GLN A 416 1.33 6.59 -8.59
N GLY A 417 0.60 7.57 -8.04
CA GLY A 417 -0.85 7.55 -7.98
C GLY A 417 -1.44 6.76 -6.80
N SER A 418 -0.66 5.99 -6.05
CA SER A 418 -1.09 5.21 -4.89
C SER A 418 -0.67 5.86 -3.56
N TRP A 419 -1.45 5.68 -2.49
CA TRP A 419 -1.00 6.06 -1.14
C TRP A 419 -0.01 5.04 -0.57
N TYR A 420 0.80 5.48 0.37
CA TYR A 420 1.80 4.71 1.10
C TYR A 420 1.72 5.17 2.57
N LEU A 421 1.94 4.27 3.53
CA LEU A 421 1.81 4.55 4.97
C LEU A 421 3.02 4.06 5.77
N LEU A 422 3.60 4.94 6.58
CA LEU A 422 4.51 4.60 7.67
C LEU A 422 3.81 4.84 9.01
N ARG A 423 4.08 3.98 10.00
CA ARG A 423 3.53 4.11 11.35
C ARG A 423 4.59 3.83 12.40
N GLU A 424 4.56 4.61 13.47
CA GLU A 424 5.42 4.41 14.63
C GLU A 424 4.86 3.30 15.53
N VAL A 425 5.70 2.34 15.92
CA VAL A 425 5.26 1.07 16.52
C VAL A 425 5.19 1.07 18.05
N GLY A 426 5.70 2.10 18.72
CA GLY A 426 5.64 2.30 20.17
C GLY A 426 7.01 2.48 20.85
N ASP A 427 8.10 2.22 20.14
CA ASP A 427 9.49 2.32 20.63
C ASP A 427 10.28 3.46 19.96
N GLY A 428 9.63 4.25 19.12
CA GLY A 428 10.22 5.30 18.30
C GLY A 428 10.53 4.84 16.87
N THR A 429 10.42 3.56 16.52
CA THR A 429 10.68 3.08 15.16
C THR A 429 9.46 3.28 14.27
N LEU A 430 9.66 3.84 13.07
CA LEU A 430 8.64 3.88 12.01
C LEU A 430 8.84 2.71 11.04
N ALA A 431 7.75 1.96 10.80
CA ALA A 431 7.69 0.82 9.90
C ALA A 431 6.52 0.94 8.91
N GLY A 432 6.48 0.07 7.91
CA GLY A 432 5.48 0.05 6.84
C GLY A 432 6.11 0.34 5.49
N ASP A 433 5.52 1.24 4.73
CA ASP A 433 5.96 1.65 3.40
C ASP A 433 7.16 2.63 3.43
N GLY A 434 8.18 2.26 4.19
CA GLY A 434 9.37 3.05 4.47
C GLY A 434 9.93 2.71 5.84
N THR A 435 10.95 3.45 6.23
CA THR A 435 11.66 3.25 7.51
C THR A 435 11.96 4.59 8.16
N GLY A 436 11.96 4.66 9.48
CA GLY A 436 12.35 5.89 10.16
C GLY A 436 12.41 5.77 11.67
N THR A 437 12.66 6.90 12.32
CA THR A 437 12.73 7.02 13.77
C THR A 437 12.04 8.30 14.24
N LEU A 438 11.39 8.24 15.41
CA LEU A 438 10.82 9.33 16.17
C LEU A 438 11.53 9.43 17.52
N ASP A 439 12.07 10.61 17.81
CA ASP A 439 12.55 10.94 19.16
C ASP A 439 11.41 11.57 19.97
N PHE A 440 10.95 10.86 21.00
CA PHE A 440 9.87 11.33 21.88
C PHE A 440 10.22 12.55 22.74
N ALA A 441 11.51 12.81 22.98
CA ALA A 441 11.94 13.95 23.78
C ALA A 441 11.85 15.26 22.98
N THR A 442 12.24 15.22 21.70
CA THR A 442 12.25 16.39 20.81
C THR A 442 11.02 16.48 19.92
N GLY A 443 10.32 15.36 19.70
CA GLY A 443 9.26 15.24 18.69
C GLY A 443 9.80 15.15 17.26
N THR A 444 11.11 14.96 17.07
CA THR A 444 11.70 14.90 15.72
C THR A 444 11.49 13.51 15.10
N ALA A 445 10.75 13.47 14.00
CA ALA A 445 10.60 12.32 13.13
C ALA A 445 11.53 12.45 11.91
N SER A 446 12.37 11.45 11.67
CA SER A 446 13.21 11.32 10.48
C SER A 446 12.83 10.03 9.77
N PHE A 447 12.42 10.10 8.50
CA PHE A 447 11.91 8.96 7.77
C PHE A 447 12.33 8.96 6.31
N THR A 448 12.48 7.75 5.77
CA THR A 448 12.79 7.47 4.37
C THR A 448 11.62 6.71 3.77
N LEU A 449 11.05 7.29 2.71
CA LEU A 449 9.93 6.75 1.95
C LEU A 449 10.39 5.58 1.09
N ALA A 450 9.54 4.56 0.92
CA ALA A 450 9.84 3.42 0.05
C ALA A 450 9.83 3.78 -1.45
N ALA A 451 9.15 4.85 -1.83
CA ALA A 451 9.04 5.33 -3.20
C ALA A 451 9.09 6.86 -3.27
N LEU A 452 9.56 7.39 -4.40
CA LEU A 452 9.71 8.83 -4.60
C LEU A 452 8.33 9.50 -4.74
N PRO A 453 7.92 10.40 -3.82
CA PRO A 453 6.55 10.92 -3.76
C PRO A 453 6.20 11.77 -4.98
N ASP A 454 4.93 11.81 -5.36
CA ASP A 454 4.47 12.50 -6.57
C ASP A 454 4.55 14.02 -6.41
N ALA A 455 5.11 14.73 -7.41
CA ALA A 455 5.14 16.19 -7.39
C ALA A 455 3.72 16.78 -7.48
N GLY A 456 3.45 17.82 -6.70
CA GLY A 456 2.13 18.42 -6.54
C GLY A 456 1.24 17.72 -5.50
N THR A 457 1.79 16.80 -4.70
CA THR A 457 1.09 16.15 -3.59
C THR A 457 1.63 16.59 -2.24
N ASP A 458 0.96 16.20 -1.15
CA ASP A 458 1.37 16.47 0.22
C ASP A 458 1.71 15.15 0.93
N ILE A 459 2.77 15.15 1.73
CA ILE A 459 3.00 14.13 2.76
C ILE A 459 2.20 14.57 3.98
N ILE A 460 1.30 13.72 4.46
CA ILE A 460 0.44 13.97 5.60
C ILE A 460 1.05 13.30 6.82
N ILE A 461 1.29 14.07 7.88
CA ILE A 461 1.83 13.56 9.14
C ILE A 461 0.76 13.75 10.19
N ALA A 462 0.38 12.69 10.91
CA ALA A 462 -0.60 12.76 11.99
C ALA A 462 -0.03 12.16 13.27
N TRP A 463 -0.30 12.77 14.43
CA TRP A 463 0.21 12.29 15.71
C TRP A 463 -0.68 12.68 16.90
N GLY A 464 -0.53 11.95 18.00
CA GLY A 464 -1.10 12.29 19.30
C GLY A 464 -0.12 13.10 20.15
N GLU A 465 -0.60 14.06 20.94
CA GLU A 465 0.25 14.91 21.78
C GLU A 465 0.26 14.47 23.24
N LYS A 466 1.33 14.79 23.97
CA LYS A 466 1.39 14.61 25.44
C LYS A 466 0.62 15.68 26.20
N GLN A 467 0.58 16.91 25.70
CA GLN A 467 -0.09 18.04 26.38
C GLN A 467 -1.63 17.87 26.34
N GLY A 468 -2.32 18.26 27.41
CA GLY A 468 -3.78 18.25 27.49
C GLY A 468 -4.41 17.41 28.61
N SER A 469 -3.65 16.55 29.29
CA SER A 469 -4.14 15.79 30.46
C SER A 469 -3.23 16.02 31.68
N VAL A 470 -3.82 16.45 32.79
CA VAL A 470 -3.15 16.52 34.09
C VAL A 470 -3.52 15.26 34.87
N ILE A 471 -2.53 14.60 35.47
CA ILE A 471 -2.75 13.50 36.42
C ILE A 471 -3.07 14.16 37.77
N GLU A 472 -4.34 14.18 38.17
CA GLU A 472 -4.79 14.95 39.33
C GLU A 472 -4.43 14.34 40.71
N ALA A 473 -4.03 13.06 40.80
CA ALA A 473 -3.36 12.50 41.98
C ALA A 473 -2.90 11.07 41.69
N GLY A 474 -1.74 10.69 42.23
CA GLY A 474 -1.14 9.37 42.04
C GLY A 474 -2.05 8.25 42.54
N ALA A 475 -2.35 7.29 41.67
CA ALA A 475 -3.06 6.08 42.04
C ALA A 475 -2.28 5.35 43.15
N THR A 476 -2.74 5.48 44.40
CA THR A 476 -2.31 4.58 45.46
C THR A 476 -3.20 3.36 45.35
N ILE A 477 -2.63 2.20 45.01
CA ILE A 477 -3.35 0.93 44.98
C ILE A 477 -3.85 0.70 46.41
N THR A 478 -5.11 1.04 46.68
CA THR A 478 -5.65 0.84 48.03
C THR A 478 -6.15 -0.59 48.19
N ASP A 479 -6.52 -1.26 47.09
CA ASP A 479 -6.96 -2.66 47.14
C ASP A 479 -6.49 -3.47 45.92
N THR A 480 -5.98 -4.66 46.20
CA THR A 480 -5.86 -5.75 45.20
C THR A 480 -7.27 -6.03 44.65
N PRO A 481 -7.47 -6.20 43.33
CA PRO A 481 -8.78 -6.55 42.80
C PRO A 481 -9.26 -7.85 43.45
N THR A 482 -10.27 -7.76 44.30
CA THR A 482 -10.86 -8.91 45.00
C THR A 482 -12.26 -9.13 44.45
N ILE A 483 -12.48 -10.32 43.87
CA ILE A 483 -13.82 -10.79 43.52
C ILE A 483 -14.46 -11.27 44.82
N ARG A 484 -15.43 -10.53 45.36
CA ARG A 484 -16.25 -10.98 46.48
C ARG A 484 -17.43 -11.77 45.95
N PHE A 485 -17.46 -13.07 46.24
CA PHE A 485 -18.67 -13.88 46.08
C PHE A 485 -19.50 -13.75 47.36
N GLU A 486 -20.66 -13.11 47.29
CA GLU A 486 -21.70 -13.28 48.31
C GLU A 486 -22.46 -14.56 47.99
N VAL A 487 -22.33 -15.56 48.86
CA VAL A 487 -23.18 -16.74 48.82
C VAL A 487 -24.52 -16.34 49.43
N GLY A 488 -25.56 -16.22 48.59
CA GLY A 488 -26.92 -16.03 49.06
C GLY A 488 -27.32 -17.17 50.00
N GLU A 489 -27.83 -16.82 51.18
CA GLU A 489 -28.32 -17.80 52.16
C GLU A 489 -29.29 -18.78 51.50
N LEU A 490 -29.08 -20.07 51.74
CA LEU A 490 -30.06 -21.11 51.45
C LEU A 490 -31.32 -20.78 52.24
N ALA A 491 -32.41 -20.47 51.54
CA ALA A 491 -33.73 -20.45 52.13
C ALA A 491 -34.00 -21.85 52.73
N ALA A 492 -34.04 -21.92 54.05
CA ALA A 492 -34.35 -23.13 54.83
C ALA A 492 -35.80 -23.57 54.66
#